data_AF-A0A661CY80-F1
#
_entry.id   AF-A0A661CY80-F1
#
_cell.length_a   1.000
_cell.length_b   1.000
_cell.length_c   1.000
_cell.angle_alpha   90.00
_cell.angle_beta   90.00
_cell.angle_gamma   90.00
#
_symmetry.space_group_name_H-M   'P 1'
#
loop_
_entity.id
_entity.type
_entity.pdbx_description
1 polymer ?
#
loop_
_entity_poly.entity_id
_entity_poly.type
_entity_poly.pdbx_seq_one_letter_code
_entity_poly.pdbx_strand_id
1 'polypeptide(L)'
;MRGYLIGVYGSLCLDKNCVWDFQKRPIGIELEHIDGNSENTTLDNCTLLCPNCHSQTPTFKSKNNGNGRHSRRERYNCGKSF
;
A
#
# COMPACT_ATOMS: atom_id res chain seq x y z
N MET A 1 7.46 3.92 -7.17
CA MET A 1 6.14 3.46 -7.63
C MET A 1 4.97 4.39 -7.27
N ARG A 2 4.68 4.65 -6.00
CA ARG A 2 3.53 5.49 -5.57
C ARG A 2 3.40 6.83 -6.32
N GLY A 3 4.49 7.59 -6.43
CA GLY A 3 4.47 8.90 -7.13
C GLY A 3 4.13 8.78 -8.63
N TYR A 4 4.60 7.72 -9.28
CA TYR A 4 4.25 7.44 -10.67
C TYR A 4 2.74 7.17 -10.83
N LEU A 5 2.17 6.29 -9.99
CA LEU A 5 0.73 5.98 -10.03
C LEU A 5 -0.13 7.22 -9.73
N ILE A 6 0.28 8.07 -8.79
CA ILE A 6 -0.42 9.34 -8.52
C ILE A 6 -0.32 10.28 -9.73
N GLY A 7 0.79 10.29 -10.46
CA GLY A 7 0.91 11.07 -11.70
C GLY A 7 -0.02 10.60 -12.81
N VAL A 8 -0.27 9.29 -12.92
CA VAL A 8 -1.11 8.68 -13.95
C VAL A 8 -2.60 8.75 -13.60
N TYR A 9 -2.97 8.37 -12.38
CA TYR A 9 -4.36 8.20 -11.96
C TYR A 9 -4.88 9.32 -11.06
N GLY A 10 -3.99 10.22 -10.61
CA GLY A 10 -4.30 11.21 -9.59
C GLY A 10 -4.32 10.63 -8.18
N SER A 11 -4.72 11.48 -7.24
CA SER A 11 -4.91 11.14 -5.84
C SER A 11 -6.29 10.49 -5.61
N LEU A 12 -6.57 9.40 -6.32
CA LEU A 12 -7.83 8.67 -6.28
C LEU A 12 -7.63 7.22 -5.81
N CYS A 13 -8.65 6.67 -5.13
CA CYS A 13 -8.69 5.25 -4.79
C CYS A 13 -9.08 4.45 -6.04
N LEU A 14 -8.35 3.38 -6.35
CA LEU A 14 -8.58 2.54 -7.53
C LEU A 14 -9.43 1.30 -7.25
N ASP A 15 -9.87 1.10 -6.00
CA ASP A 15 -10.83 0.07 -5.67
C ASP A 15 -12.21 0.43 -6.22
N LYS A 16 -12.75 -0.44 -7.08
CA LYS A 16 -14.06 -0.29 -7.71
C LYS A 16 -15.21 -0.27 -6.69
N ASN A 17 -14.98 -0.81 -5.50
CA ASN A 17 -15.96 -0.85 -4.41
C ASN A 17 -15.74 0.27 -3.38
N CYS A 18 -14.88 1.25 -3.67
CA CYS A 18 -14.59 2.36 -2.76
C CYS A 18 -15.81 3.28 -2.59
N VAL A 19 -16.45 3.21 -1.41
CA VAL A 19 -17.58 4.08 -1.05
C VAL A 19 -17.16 5.54 -0.86
N TRP A 20 -15.88 5.78 -0.58
CA TRP A 20 -15.33 7.10 -0.23
C TRP A 20 -14.93 7.94 -1.45
N ASP A 21 -14.94 7.38 -2.66
CA ASP A 21 -14.57 8.11 -3.89
C ASP A 21 -15.66 9.09 -4.38
N PHE A 22 -16.84 9.08 -3.75
CA PHE A 22 -18.03 9.81 -4.21
C PHE A 22 -17.83 11.33 -4.35
N GLN A 23 -16.88 11.94 -3.63
CA GLN A 23 -16.66 13.39 -3.71
C GLN A 23 -15.52 13.81 -4.65
N LYS A 24 -14.75 12.86 -5.24
CA LYS A 24 -13.51 13.14 -6.00
C LYS A 24 -12.58 14.16 -5.32
N ARG A 25 -12.63 14.22 -3.98
CA ARG A 25 -11.77 15.10 -3.20
C ARG A 25 -10.43 14.39 -3.01
N PRO A 26 -9.31 15.13 -2.95
CA PRO A 26 -8.02 14.53 -2.61
C PRO A 26 -8.14 13.84 -1.24
N ILE A 27 -8.00 12.53 -1.22
CA ILE A 27 -7.95 11.72 0.00
C ILE A 27 -6.48 11.37 0.26
N GLY A 28 -6.12 10.93 1.47
CA GLY A 28 -4.88 10.18 1.63
C GLY A 28 -4.96 8.90 0.80
N ILE A 29 -3.95 8.61 -0.02
CA ILE A 29 -3.83 7.33 -0.74
C ILE A 29 -2.55 6.64 -0.32
N GLU A 30 -2.67 5.34 -0.17
CA GLU A 30 -1.62 4.43 0.20
C GLU A 30 -1.33 3.53 -0.99
N LEU A 31 -0.05 3.22 -1.20
CA LEU A 31 0.36 2.25 -2.20
C LEU A 31 0.17 0.87 -1.59
N GLU A 32 -0.60 0.03 -2.28
CA GLU A 32 -0.73 -1.37 -1.94
C GLU A 32 0.03 -2.25 -2.93
N HIS A 33 0.70 -3.29 -2.41
CA HIS A 33 1.27 -4.37 -3.22
C HIS A 33 0.34 -5.58 -3.09
N ILE A 34 -0.26 -6.01 -4.20
CA ILE A 34 -1.32 -7.03 -4.21
C ILE A 34 -0.82 -8.37 -3.65
N ASP A 35 0.44 -8.73 -3.94
CA ASP A 35 1.11 -9.92 -3.40
C ASP A 35 1.69 -9.73 -1.98
N GLY A 36 1.64 -8.52 -1.42
CA GLY A 36 2.24 -8.18 -0.13
C GLY A 36 3.76 -8.07 -0.14
N ASN A 37 4.44 -8.28 -1.28
CA ASN A 37 5.89 -8.16 -1.39
C ASN A 37 6.27 -6.74 -1.84
N SER A 38 6.89 -5.98 -0.92
CA SER A 38 7.29 -4.60 -1.23
C SER A 38 8.44 -4.46 -2.22
N GLU A 39 9.10 -5.55 -2.60
CA GLU A 39 10.15 -5.58 -3.63
C GLU A 39 9.56 -5.77 -5.04
N ASN A 40 8.35 -6.33 -5.15
CA ASN A 40 7.66 -6.50 -6.43
C ASN A 40 6.95 -5.21 -6.85
N THR A 41 7.68 -4.29 -7.49
CA THR A 41 7.17 -2.98 -7.93
C THR A 41 6.58 -2.97 -9.35
N THR A 42 6.14 -4.12 -9.86
CA THR A 42 5.49 -4.18 -11.17
C THR A 42 4.18 -3.39 -11.17
N LEU A 43 3.80 -2.84 -12.34
CA LEU A 43 2.57 -2.04 -12.47
C LEU A 43 1.33 -2.83 -12.07
N ASP A 44 1.25 -4.08 -12.51
CA ASP A 44 0.09 -4.94 -12.28
C ASP A 44 0.01 -5.41 -10.81
N ASN A 45 1.10 -5.35 -10.05
CA ASN A 45 1.12 -5.70 -8.64
C ASN A 45 0.85 -4.50 -7.71
N CYS A 46 0.80 -3.28 -8.25
CA CYS A 46 0.72 -2.06 -7.44
C CYS A 46 -0.59 -1.32 -7.69
N THR A 47 -1.31 -0.97 -6.62
CA THR A 47 -2.55 -0.18 -6.71
C THR A 47 -2.58 0.94 -5.68
N LEU A 48 -3.42 1.96 -5.90
CA LEU A 48 -3.63 3.06 -4.97
C LEU A 48 -4.96 2.85 -4.24
N LEU A 49 -4.90 2.78 -2.91
CA LEU A 49 -6.07 2.58 -2.05
C LEU A 49 -6.19 3.71 -1.03
N CYS A 50 -7.42 4.11 -0.69
CA CYS A 50 -7.64 4.94 0.50
C CYS A 50 -7.38 4.12 1.78
N PRO A 51 -7.16 4.75 2.95
CA PRO A 51 -6.84 4.01 4.18
C PRO A 51 -7.92 2.99 4.56
N ASN A 52 -9.19 3.29 4.24
CA ASN A 52 -10.30 2.39 4.53
C ASN A 52 -10.30 1.15 3.62
N CYS A 53 -10.10 1.30 2.31
CA CYS A 53 -9.97 0.17 1.38
C CYS A 53 -8.70 -0.63 1.67
N HIS A 54 -7.57 0.04 1.90
CA HIS A 54 -6.32 -0.62 2.21
C HIS A 54 -6.41 -1.47 3.48
N SER A 55 -7.12 -1.01 4.52
CA SER A 55 -7.34 -1.76 5.76
C SER A 55 -8.02 -3.13 5.58
N GLN A 56 -8.79 -3.27 4.49
CA GLN A 56 -9.56 -4.48 4.18
C GLN A 56 -8.74 -5.52 3.42
N THR A 57 -7.60 -5.15 2.85
CA THR A 57 -6.72 -6.09 2.12
C THR A 57 -6.19 -7.19 3.05
N PRO A 58 -5.91 -8.40 2.51
CA PRO A 58 -5.26 -9.48 3.27
C PRO A 58 -3.81 -9.15 3.63
N THR A 59 -3.21 -8.19 2.93
CA THR A 59 -1.81 -7.75 3.03
C THR A 59 -1.65 -6.45 3.84
N PHE A 60 -2.71 -6.01 4.53
CA PHE A 60 -2.63 -4.81 5.36
C PHE A 60 -1.85 -5.04 6.67
N LYS A 61 -0.75 -4.30 6.83
CA LYS A 61 0.03 -4.23 8.09
C LYS A 61 0.38 -5.61 8.65
N SER A 62 -0.08 -5.93 9.86
CA SER A 62 0.20 -7.21 10.53
C SER A 62 -0.46 -8.40 9.86
N LYS A 63 -1.46 -8.20 8.99
CA LYS A 63 -2.04 -9.29 8.18
C LYS A 63 -1.02 -9.83 7.16
N ASN A 64 -0.08 -8.99 6.71
CA ASN A 64 1.02 -9.40 5.84
C ASN A 64 2.18 -10.06 6.61
N ASN A 65 1.83 -10.98 7.50
CA ASN A 65 2.81 -11.68 8.31
C ASN A 65 3.70 -12.58 7.42
N GLY A 66 5.00 -12.62 7.70
CA GLY A 66 5.97 -13.38 6.91
C GLY A 66 6.51 -12.66 5.67
N ASN A 67 5.77 -11.71 5.10
CA ASN A 67 6.16 -10.95 3.90
C ASN A 67 6.64 -9.52 4.20
N GLY A 68 6.90 -9.22 5.47
CA GLY A 68 7.48 -7.95 5.89
C GLY A 68 8.90 -7.76 5.33
N ARG A 69 9.35 -6.51 5.27
CA ARG A 69 10.70 -6.17 4.78
C ARG A 69 11.79 -6.81 5.63
N HIS A 70 12.60 -7.68 5.03
CA HIS A 70 13.69 -8.38 5.71
C HIS A 70 14.64 -7.42 6.44
N SER A 71 15.04 -6.35 5.77
CA SER A 71 15.92 -5.32 6.32
C SER A 71 15.39 -4.65 7.59
N ARG A 72 14.06 -4.58 7.79
CA ARG A 72 13.47 -4.07 9.04
C ARG A 72 13.66 -5.07 10.17
N ARG A 73 13.45 -6.37 9.89
CA ARG A 73 13.61 -7.44 10.88
C ARG A 73 15.06 -7.54 11.36
N GLU A 74 16.02 -7.47 10.45
CA GLU A 74 17.45 -7.43 10.78
C GLU A 74 17.78 -6.24 11.70
N ARG A 75 17.24 -5.05 11.39
CA ARG A 75 17.43 -3.86 12.22
C ARG A 75 16.88 -4.00 13.64
N TYR A 76 15.69 -4.62 13.79
CA TYR A 76 15.15 -4.92 15.11
C TYR A 76 16.05 -5.90 15.88
N ASN A 77 16.51 -6.97 15.22
CA ASN A 77 17.38 -7.97 15.84
C ASN A 77 18.73 -7.40 16.30
N CYS A 78 19.28 -6.40 15.60
CA CYS A 78 20.52 -5.74 16.01
C CYS A 78 20.34 -4.52 16.92
N GLY A 79 19.13 -4.28 17.45
CA GLY A 79 18.86 -3.16 18.35
C GLY A 79 18.97 -1.78 17.70
N LYS A 80 18.90 -1.70 16.37
CA LYS A 80 18.99 -0.45 15.59
C LYS A 80 17.61 0.09 15.23
N SER A 81 16.57 -0.20 16.01
CA SER A 81 15.29 0.51 15.87
C SER A 81 15.41 1.89 16.51
N PHE A 82 14.99 2.92 15.78
CA PHE A 82 14.82 4.27 16.32
C PHE A 82 13.57 4.31 17.19
#